data_AF-A0A2U1T3W7-F1
#
_entry.id   AF-A0A2U1T3W7-F1
#
_cell.length_a   1.000
_cell.length_b   1.000
_cell.length_c   1.000
_cell.angle_alpha   90.00
_cell.angle_beta   90.00
_cell.angle_gamma   90.00
#
_symmetry.space_group_name_H-M   'P 1'
#
loop_
_entity.id
_entity.type
_entity.pdbx_description
1 polymer ?
#
loop_
_entity_poly.entity_id
_entity_poly.type
_entity_poly.pdbx_seq_one_letter_code
_entity_poly.pdbx_strand_id
1 'polypeptide(L)'
;MQSILDEREFANWFDAFFDDPGETICFYSEIPEVSDLEDGKLAHLFGLALTRAWMLRALRSHFAGADRSITAVSDELFEKARQQLVAADFMSTHWLITYAILAEEAKTVTP
;
A
#
# COMPACT_ATOMS: atom_id res chain seq x y z
N MET A 1 -10.18 8.97 -7.63
CA MET A 1 -10.09 10.33 -8.21
C MET A 1 -8.99 10.42 -9.26
N GLN A 2 -7.79 9.88 -9.03
CA GLN A 2 -6.67 9.86 -10.01
C GLN A 2 -7.05 9.36 -11.42
N SER A 3 -7.90 8.34 -11.52
CA SER A 3 -8.35 7.80 -12.82
C SER A 3 -9.56 8.52 -13.44
N ILE A 4 -10.08 9.55 -12.78
CA ILE A 4 -11.34 10.23 -13.15
C ILE A 4 -11.11 11.70 -13.46
N LEU A 5 -10.31 12.39 -12.65
CA LEU A 5 -9.94 13.80 -12.83
C LEU A 5 -8.74 13.94 -13.75
N ASP A 6 -8.59 15.10 -14.38
CA ASP A 6 -7.32 15.43 -15.05
C ASP A 6 -6.19 15.65 -14.02
N GLU A 7 -4.94 15.69 -14.49
CA GLU A 7 -3.76 15.77 -13.62
C GLU A 7 -3.79 16.98 -12.67
N ARG A 8 -4.24 18.13 -13.16
CA ARG A 8 -4.26 19.38 -12.39
C ARG A 8 -5.41 19.37 -11.39
N GLU A 9 -6.59 18.93 -11.80
CA GLU A 9 -7.74 18.76 -10.92
C GLU A 9 -7.46 17.74 -9.83
N PHE A 10 -6.79 16.64 -10.16
CA PHE A 10 -6.40 15.63 -9.21
C PHE A 10 -5.39 16.14 -8.18
N ALA A 11 -4.34 16.86 -8.63
CA ALA A 11 -3.36 17.45 -7.71
C ALA A 11 -4.03 18.38 -6.68
N ASN A 12 -4.89 19.29 -7.15
CA ASN A 12 -5.63 20.19 -6.26
C ASN A 12 -6.57 19.44 -5.30
N TRP A 13 -7.26 18.40 -5.80
CA TRP A 13 -8.12 17.57 -4.97
C TRP A 13 -7.33 16.80 -3.91
N PHE A 14 -6.18 16.25 -4.29
CA PHE A 14 -5.32 15.45 -3.42
C PHE A 14 -4.74 16.30 -2.29
N ASP A 15 -4.24 17.50 -2.60
CA ASP A 15 -3.74 18.46 -1.61
C ASP A 15 -4.84 18.90 -0.63
N ALA A 16 -6.09 18.96 -1.08
CA ALA A 16 -7.24 19.33 -0.25
C ALA A 16 -7.92 18.16 0.46
N PHE A 17 -7.59 16.91 0.11
CA PHE A 17 -8.26 15.72 0.65
C PHE A 17 -7.79 15.38 2.07
N PHE A 18 -6.55 15.73 2.40
CA PHE A 18 -5.95 15.48 3.71
C PHE A 18 -5.96 16.75 4.56
N ASP A 19 -6.49 16.68 5.77
CA ASP A 19 -6.46 17.79 6.73
C ASP A 19 -5.02 18.08 7.19
N ASP A 20 -4.26 17.03 7.52
CA ASP A 20 -2.81 17.04 7.76
C ASP A 20 -2.14 15.94 6.91
N PRO A 21 -1.46 16.31 5.81
CA PRO A 21 -0.78 15.35 4.95
C PRO A 21 0.31 14.54 5.69
N GLY A 22 1.00 15.13 6.65
CA GLY A 22 2.07 14.47 7.39
C GLY A 22 1.54 13.38 8.31
N GLU A 23 0.51 13.71 9.12
CA GLU A 23 -0.18 12.74 9.98
C GLU A 23 -0.80 11.61 9.14
N THR A 24 -1.39 11.95 8.00
CA THR A 24 -2.03 10.96 7.14
C THR A 24 -1.02 9.98 6.54
N ILE A 25 0.12 10.47 6.04
CA ILE A 25 1.21 9.61 5.54
C ILE A 25 1.71 8.70 6.66
N CYS A 26 1.90 9.21 7.87
CA CYS A 26 2.30 8.41 9.04
C CYS A 26 1.32 7.27 9.29
N PHE A 27 0.01 7.54 9.30
CA PHE A 27 -1.01 6.51 9.50
C PHE A 27 -0.98 5.40 8.43
N TYR A 28 -0.87 5.76 7.15
CA TYR A 28 -0.80 4.77 6.07
C TYR A 28 0.55 4.03 5.99
N SER A 29 1.57 4.58 6.63
CA SER A 29 2.91 4.01 6.78
C SER A 29 2.99 2.97 7.91
N GLU A 30 2.00 2.89 8.80
CA GLU A 30 2.00 1.91 9.89
C GLU A 30 1.93 0.48 9.37
N ILE A 31 2.86 -0.37 9.82
CA ILE A 31 2.89 -1.80 9.47
C ILE A 31 1.90 -2.55 10.37
N PRO A 32 0.89 -3.23 9.80
CA PRO A 32 -0.05 -4.01 10.60
C PRO A 32 0.64 -5.14 11.38
N GLU A 33 0.30 -5.29 12.64
CA GLU A 33 0.79 -6.40 13.47
C GLU A 33 -0.09 -7.64 13.29
N VAL A 34 0.55 -8.80 13.08
CA VAL A 34 -0.12 -10.11 12.98
C VAL A 34 0.47 -10.96 14.09
N SER A 35 -0.31 -11.16 15.16
CA SER A 35 0.12 -11.85 16.37
C SER A 35 -0.09 -13.37 16.31
N ASP A 36 -1.02 -13.84 15.48
CA ASP A 36 -1.32 -15.25 15.26
C ASP A 36 -1.54 -15.52 13.77
N LEU A 37 -0.77 -16.46 13.21
CA LEU A 37 -0.80 -16.83 11.80
C LEU A 37 -1.87 -17.88 11.49
N GLU A 38 -2.38 -18.58 12.51
CA GLU A 38 -3.45 -19.58 12.36
C GLU A 38 -4.84 -18.92 12.43
N ASP A 39 -4.92 -17.67 12.90
CA ASP A 39 -6.15 -16.87 12.87
C ASP A 39 -6.39 -16.30 11.45
N GLY A 40 -7.31 -16.93 10.73
CA GLY A 40 -7.74 -16.50 9.39
C GLY A 40 -8.28 -15.06 9.33
N LYS A 41 -8.70 -14.46 10.45
CA LYS A 41 -9.05 -13.02 10.48
C LYS A 41 -7.81 -12.15 10.48
N LEU A 42 -6.81 -12.47 11.30
CA LEU A 42 -5.56 -11.72 11.34
C LEU A 42 -4.76 -11.87 10.05
N ALA A 43 -4.94 -12.97 9.31
CA ALA A 43 -4.38 -13.12 7.96
C ALA A 43 -4.81 -11.99 6.99
N HIS A 44 -5.96 -11.32 7.23
CA HIS A 44 -6.39 -10.20 6.40
C HIS A 44 -5.48 -8.97 6.52
N LEU A 45 -4.71 -8.86 7.60
CA LEU A 45 -3.77 -7.76 7.81
C LEU A 45 -2.57 -7.81 6.85
N PHE A 46 -2.23 -8.99 6.31
CA PHE A 46 -1.28 -9.09 5.20
C PHE A 46 -1.83 -8.44 3.93
N GLY A 47 -3.13 -8.62 3.67
CA GLY A 47 -3.84 -7.95 2.58
C GLY A 47 -3.87 -6.44 2.73
N LEU A 48 -4.13 -5.97 3.96
CA LEU A 48 -4.06 -4.55 4.30
C LEU A 48 -2.65 -4.00 4.05
N ALA A 49 -1.60 -4.72 4.47
CA ALA A 49 -0.22 -4.30 4.25
C ALA A 49 0.12 -4.20 2.75
N LEU A 50 -0.25 -5.20 1.94
CA LEU A 50 -0.06 -5.17 0.49
C LEU A 50 -0.86 -4.05 -0.18
N THR A 51 -2.09 -3.81 0.25
CA THR A 51 -2.93 -2.72 -0.28
C THR A 51 -2.33 -1.35 0.05
N ARG A 52 -1.83 -1.15 1.28
CA ARG A 52 -1.12 0.08 1.66
C ARG A 52 0.14 0.27 0.82
N ALA A 53 0.94 -0.78 0.64
CA ALA A 53 2.12 -0.75 -0.22
C ALA A 53 1.76 -0.33 -1.66
N TRP A 54 0.71 -0.93 -2.24
CA TRP A 54 0.23 -0.60 -3.58
C TRP A 54 -0.19 0.87 -3.70
N MET A 55 -1.08 1.34 -2.82
CA MET A 55 -1.62 2.70 -2.91
C MET A 55 -0.55 3.76 -2.69
N LEU A 56 0.37 3.53 -1.75
CA LEU A 56 1.51 4.42 -1.50
C LEU A 56 2.44 4.51 -2.72
N ARG A 57 2.74 3.38 -3.38
CA ARG A 57 3.53 3.37 -4.62
C ARG A 57 2.83 4.11 -5.76
N ALA A 58 1.53 3.86 -5.96
CA ALA A 58 0.74 4.46 -7.03
C ALA A 58 0.56 5.98 -6.89
N LEU A 59 0.57 6.49 -5.66
CA LEU A 59 0.38 7.91 -5.35
C LEU A 59 1.69 8.64 -5.03
N ARG A 60 2.84 7.95 -5.07
CA ARG A 60 4.14 8.45 -4.61
C ARG A 60 4.47 9.85 -5.14
N SER A 61 4.30 10.08 -6.44
CA SER A 61 4.63 11.36 -7.11
C SER A 61 3.80 12.55 -6.62
N HIS A 62 2.68 12.32 -5.94
CA HIS A 62 1.82 13.37 -5.40
C HIS A 62 2.23 13.80 -3.99
N PHE A 63 3.14 13.09 -3.34
CA PHE A 63 3.66 13.45 -2.03
C PHE A 63 5.00 14.17 -2.17
N ALA A 64 4.95 15.50 -2.35
CA ALA A 64 6.13 16.32 -2.60
C ALA A 64 7.24 16.11 -1.55
N GLY A 65 8.42 15.65 -2.00
CA GLY A 65 9.60 15.46 -1.16
C GLY A 65 9.62 14.18 -0.32
N ALA A 66 8.59 13.33 -0.42
CA ALA A 66 8.47 12.08 0.35
C ALA A 66 8.74 10.81 -0.47
N ASP A 67 9.16 10.92 -1.73
CA ASP A 67 9.34 9.77 -2.63
C ASP A 67 10.18 8.64 -2.02
N ARG A 68 11.29 8.99 -1.37
CA ARG A 68 12.21 8.02 -0.77
C ARG A 68 11.59 7.33 0.45
N SER A 69 10.95 8.08 1.34
CA SER A 69 10.32 7.51 2.54
C SER A 69 9.14 6.63 2.18
N ILE A 70 8.31 7.07 1.22
CA ILE A 70 7.18 6.30 0.69
C ILE A 70 7.66 5.01 0.04
N THR A 71 8.72 5.07 -0.76
CA THR A 71 9.30 3.86 -1.36
C THR A 71 9.74 2.89 -0.27
N ALA A 72 10.54 3.36 0.70
CA ALA A 72 11.03 2.52 1.81
C ALA A 72 9.89 1.87 2.60
N VAL A 73 8.90 2.64 3.05
CA VAL A 73 7.81 2.08 3.84
C VAL A 73 6.89 1.18 3.03
N SER A 74 6.68 1.47 1.74
CA SER A 74 5.91 0.57 0.86
C SER A 74 6.62 -0.79 0.68
N ASP A 75 7.95 -0.80 0.68
CA ASP A 75 8.74 -2.03 0.61
C ASP A 75 8.66 -2.81 1.93
N GLU A 76 8.70 -2.14 3.08
CA GLU A 76 8.51 -2.76 4.39
C GLU A 76 7.10 -3.37 4.55
N LEU A 77 6.06 -2.63 4.14
CA LEU A 77 4.68 -3.10 4.10
C LEU A 77 4.52 -4.34 3.20
N PHE A 78 5.20 -4.36 2.05
CA PHE A 78 5.19 -5.53 1.17
C PHE A 78 5.90 -6.73 1.81
N GLU A 79 7.09 -6.50 2.38
CA GLU A 79 7.88 -7.56 3.01
C GLU A 79 7.13 -8.24 4.15
N LYS A 80 6.29 -7.48 4.88
CA LYS A 80 5.42 -8.03 5.94
C LYS A 80 4.58 -9.22 5.46
N ALA A 81 4.11 -9.21 4.21
CA ALA A 81 3.27 -10.26 3.64
C ALA A 81 4.05 -11.29 2.80
N ARG A 82 5.33 -11.06 2.49
CA ARG A 82 6.06 -11.85 1.48
C ARG A 82 6.07 -13.35 1.75
N GLN A 83 6.27 -13.77 3.00
CA GLN A 83 6.28 -15.19 3.34
C GLN A 83 4.92 -15.86 3.16
N GLN A 84 3.82 -15.13 3.36
CA GLN A 84 2.45 -15.65 3.24
C GLN A 84 2.02 -15.83 1.78
N LEU A 85 2.67 -15.13 0.84
CA LEU A 85 2.44 -15.31 -0.60
C LEU A 85 2.88 -16.67 -1.14
N VAL A 86 3.72 -17.39 -0.39
CA VAL A 86 4.26 -18.70 -0.77
C VAL A 86 3.99 -19.79 0.27
N ALA A 87 3.17 -19.46 1.28
CA ALA A 87 2.75 -20.43 2.29
C ALA A 87 1.84 -21.51 1.66
N ALA A 88 1.80 -22.69 2.30
CA ALA A 88 1.03 -23.82 1.79
C ALA A 88 -0.49 -23.69 2.03
N ASP A 89 -0.93 -22.69 2.81
CA ASP A 89 -2.32 -22.48 3.12
C ASP A 89 -3.03 -21.70 2.01
N PHE A 90 -3.72 -22.43 1.14
CA PHE A 90 -4.51 -21.87 0.06
C PHE A 90 -5.47 -20.77 0.53
N MET A 91 -6.09 -20.90 1.71
CA MET A 91 -7.12 -19.97 2.17
C MET A 91 -6.58 -18.57 2.48
N SER A 92 -5.31 -18.46 2.84
CA SER A 92 -4.62 -17.19 3.02
C SER A 92 -3.92 -16.73 1.72
N THR A 93 -3.31 -17.63 0.95
CA THR A 93 -2.43 -17.24 -0.17
C THR A 93 -3.17 -16.82 -1.45
N HIS A 94 -4.32 -17.41 -1.78
CA HIS A 94 -4.94 -17.25 -3.13
C HIS A 94 -5.45 -15.83 -3.43
N TRP A 95 -5.83 -15.07 -2.40
CA TRP A 95 -6.35 -13.71 -2.56
C TRP A 95 -5.26 -12.65 -2.33
N LEU A 96 -4.22 -12.96 -1.53
CA LEU A 96 -3.09 -12.06 -1.29
C LEU A 96 -2.30 -11.75 -2.56
N ILE A 97 -2.19 -12.73 -3.47
CA ILE A 97 -1.41 -12.58 -4.70
C ILE A 97 -1.91 -11.44 -5.59
N THR A 98 -3.23 -11.16 -5.60
CA THR A 98 -3.81 -10.05 -6.35
C THR A 98 -3.24 -8.71 -5.88
N TYR A 99 -3.20 -8.49 -4.56
CA TYR A 99 -2.65 -7.25 -3.99
C TYR A 99 -1.14 -7.15 -4.16
N ALA A 100 -0.43 -8.29 -4.11
CA ALA A 100 1.01 -8.32 -4.36
C ALA A 100 1.35 -7.91 -5.80
N ILE A 101 0.61 -8.42 -6.80
CA ILE A 101 0.81 -8.02 -8.20
C ILE A 101 0.57 -6.53 -8.39
N LEU A 102 -0.54 -6.00 -7.87
CA LEU A 102 -0.85 -4.57 -7.94
C LEU A 102 0.26 -3.71 -7.31
N ALA A 103 0.77 -4.14 -6.16
CA ALA A 103 1.86 -3.44 -5.49
C ALA A 103 3.17 -3.48 -6.29
N GLU A 104 3.50 -4.60 -6.95
CA GLU A 104 4.69 -4.72 -7.79
C GLU A 104 4.56 -3.89 -9.08
N GLU A 105 3.42 -3.95 -9.77
CA GLU A 105 3.18 -3.16 -10.99
C GLU A 105 3.34 -1.66 -10.73
N ALA A 106 2.82 -1.18 -9.59
CA ALA A 106 2.93 0.21 -9.18
C ALA A 106 4.38 0.70 -8.92
N LYS A 107 5.38 -0.19 -8.80
CA LYS A 107 6.80 0.24 -8.76
C LYS A 107 7.26 0.80 -10.09
N THR A 108 6.69 0.31 -11.18
CA THR A 108 7.13 0.60 -12.55
C THR A 108 6.31 1.68 -13.24
N VAL A 109 5.14 2.02 -12.69
CA VAL A 109 4.32 3.13 -13.19
C VAL A 109 5.06 4.43 -12.87
N THR A 110 5.55 5.06 -13.92
CA THR A 110 6.02 6.46 -13.88
C THR A 110 4.85 7.32 -14.35
N PRO A 111 4.55 8.47 -13.72
CA PRO A 111 3.49 9.37 -14.16
C PRO A 111 3.61 9.75 -15.63
#